data_AF-A0A7J0E7V4-F1
#
_entry.id   AF-A0A7J0E7V4-F1
#
_cell.length_a   1.000
_cell.length_b   1.000
_cell.length_c   1.000
_cell.angle_alpha   90.00
_cell.angle_beta   90.00
_cell.angle_gamma   90.00
#
_symmetry.space_group_name_H-M   'P 1'
#
loop_
_entity.id
_entity.type
_entity.pdbx_description
1 polymer ?
#
loop_
_entity_poly.entity_id
_entity_poly.type
_entity_poly.pdbx_seq_one_letter_code
_entity_poly.pdbx_strand_id
1 'polypeptide(L)'
;MSTVDKMLKRAPGASTRRTRIVITFFRPLTLIVGPNGAGKTTIIECLKLSCTGELPPNALSGHSFIHDPKVAGETETKGQIKLRFKTAAGKYVVCMRSSQLTQKASKMEYKAN
;
A
#
# COMPACT_ATOMS: atom_id res chain seq x y z
N MET A 1 -3.27 9.59 -23.66
CA MET A 1 -4.02 8.97 -22.54
C MET A 1 -3.04 8.56 -21.45
N SER A 2 -3.32 8.89 -20.18
CA SER A 2 -2.50 8.44 -19.04
C SER A 2 -2.88 7.02 -18.64
N THR A 3 -1.93 6.24 -18.13
CA THR A 3 -2.13 4.81 -17.92
C THR A 3 -1.32 4.27 -16.74
N VAL A 4 -1.93 3.43 -15.91
CA VAL A 4 -1.26 2.70 -14.83
C VAL A 4 -0.43 1.56 -15.43
N ASP A 5 0.71 1.26 -14.80
CA ASP A 5 1.67 0.27 -15.31
C ASP A 5 2.08 -0.72 -14.21
N LYS A 6 2.62 -0.23 -13.09
CA LYS A 6 3.10 -1.12 -12.03
C LYS A 6 2.86 -0.53 -10.65
N MET A 7 2.41 -1.35 -9.70
CA MET A 7 2.32 -0.99 -8.30
C MET A 7 3.19 -1.90 -7.45
N LEU A 8 3.92 -1.32 -6.51
CA LEU A 8 4.67 -2.04 -5.49
C LEU A 8 4.11 -1.68 -4.12
N LYS A 9 3.73 -2.72 -3.35
CA LYS A 9 3.39 -2.60 -1.93
C LYS A 9 4.50 -3.24 -1.12
N ARG A 10 5.05 -2.50 -0.16
CA ARG A 10 6.01 -3.00 0.81
C ARG A 10 5.33 -3.10 2.16
N ALA A 11 5.27 -4.33 2.69
CA ALA A 11 4.95 -4.57 4.09
C ALA A 11 6.24 -4.46 4.95
N PRO A 12 6.12 -4.02 6.21
CA PRO A 12 7.20 -4.11 7.18
C PRO A 12 7.43 -5.56 7.63
N GLY A 13 8.62 -5.84 8.13
CA GLY A 13 8.99 -7.15 8.67
C GLY A 13 10.34 -7.10 9.40
N ALA A 14 10.33 -7.63 10.62
CA ALA A 14 11.30 -7.48 11.71
C ALA A 14 12.69 -8.04 11.43
N SER A 15 12.78 -9.01 10.54
CA SER A 15 14.03 -9.61 10.13
C SER A 15 13.76 -10.51 8.92
N THR A 16 14.57 -10.36 7.89
CA THR A 16 14.80 -11.37 6.83
C THR A 16 13.76 -11.61 5.73
N ARG A 17 12.51 -11.09 5.77
CA ARG A 17 11.65 -11.07 4.55
C ARG A 17 10.92 -9.75 4.36
N ARG A 18 11.57 -8.80 3.66
CA ARG A 18 10.91 -7.64 3.04
C ARG A 18 10.03 -8.13 1.89
N THR A 19 8.85 -8.67 2.19
CA THR A 19 7.93 -9.14 1.15
C THR A 19 7.41 -7.91 0.39
N ARG A 20 7.96 -7.73 -0.81
CA ARG A 20 7.50 -6.72 -1.78
C ARG A 20 6.50 -7.41 -2.69
N ILE A 21 5.27 -6.93 -2.69
CA ILE A 21 4.26 -7.38 -3.64
C ILE A 21 4.31 -6.44 -4.83
N VAL A 22 4.55 -6.99 -6.02
CA VAL A 22 4.59 -6.24 -7.28
C VAL A 22 3.41 -6.67 -8.14
N ILE A 23 2.62 -5.70 -8.59
CA ILE A 23 1.45 -5.89 -9.45
C ILE A 23 1.70 -5.16 -10.75
N THR A 24 1.61 -5.88 -11.86
CA THR A 24 1.68 -5.30 -13.21
C THR A 24 0.26 -5.16 -13.74
N PHE A 25 -0.09 -3.98 -14.25
CA PHE A 25 -1.38 -3.71 -14.85
C PHE A 25 -1.29 -3.87 -16.36
N PHE A 26 -2.14 -4.75 -16.89
CA PHE A 26 -2.26 -5.07 -18.30
C PHE A 26 -3.38 -4.28 -18.96
N ARG A 27 -3.30 -4.17 -20.29
CA ARG A 27 -4.30 -3.51 -21.14
C ARG A 27 -4.86 -4.51 -22.15
N PRO A 28 -6.13 -4.35 -22.55
CA PRO A 28 -7.08 -3.32 -22.10
C PRO A 28 -7.68 -3.61 -20.71
N LEU A 29 -7.49 -4.82 -20.19
CA LEU A 29 -8.10 -5.28 -18.94
C LEU A 29 -7.06 -5.96 -18.04
N THR A 30 -7.15 -5.71 -16.73
CA THR A 30 -6.44 -6.46 -15.69
C THR A 30 -7.46 -7.16 -14.81
N LEU A 31 -7.38 -8.48 -14.72
CA LEU A 31 -8.27 -9.28 -13.87
C LEU A 31 -7.56 -9.63 -12.55
N ILE A 32 -8.18 -9.28 -11.42
CA ILE A 32 -7.69 -9.60 -10.07
C ILE A 32 -8.64 -10.63 -9.45
N VAL A 33 -8.18 -11.88 -9.35
CA VAL A 33 -8.96 -13.01 -8.82
C VAL A 33 -8.23 -13.70 -7.67
N GLY A 34 -8.97 -14.43 -6.85
CA GLY A 34 -8.44 -15.17 -5.70
C GLY A 34 -9.52 -15.40 -4.64
N PRO A 35 -9.22 -16.22 -3.61
CA PRO A 35 -10.18 -16.54 -2.54
C PRO A 35 -10.51 -15.32 -1.66
N ASN A 36 -11.53 -15.47 -0.80
CA ASN A 36 -11.84 -14.48 0.23
C ASN A 36 -10.64 -14.31 1.17
N GLY A 37 -10.36 -13.07 1.58
CA GLY A 37 -9.16 -12.76 2.38
C GLY A 37 -7.84 -12.67 1.60
N ALA A 38 -7.82 -12.94 0.29
CA ALA A 38 -6.58 -12.88 -0.53
C ALA A 38 -6.01 -11.46 -0.75
N GLY A 39 -6.66 -10.41 -0.22
CA GLY A 39 -6.18 -9.03 -0.36
C GLY A 39 -6.59 -8.31 -1.65
N LYS A 40 -7.59 -8.81 -2.40
CA LYS A 40 -8.09 -8.17 -3.63
C LYS A 40 -8.54 -6.72 -3.39
N THR A 41 -9.37 -6.51 -2.37
CA THR A 41 -9.84 -5.16 -1.97
C THR A 41 -8.66 -4.27 -1.58
N THR A 42 -7.66 -4.82 -0.89
CA THR A 42 -6.44 -4.10 -0.50
C THR A 42 -5.66 -3.57 -1.71
N ILE A 43 -5.67 -4.28 -2.85
CA ILE A 43 -5.04 -3.79 -4.09
C ILE A 43 -5.77 -2.54 -4.60
N ILE A 44 -7.10 -2.56 -4.61
CA ILE A 44 -7.92 -1.42 -5.04
C ILE A 44 -7.78 -0.23 -4.09
N GLU A 45 -7.72 -0.47 -2.78
CA GLU A 45 -7.45 0.55 -1.77
C GLU A 45 -6.06 1.19 -1.94
N CYS A 46 -5.02 0.40 -2.24
CA CYS A 46 -3.69 0.94 -2.53
C CYS A 46 -3.69 1.83 -3.79
N LEU A 47 -4.49 1.50 -4.81
CA LEU A 47 -4.67 2.35 -5.98
C LEU A 47 -5.36 3.66 -5.62
N LYS A 48 -6.47 3.59 -4.85
CA LYS A 48 -7.19 4.77 -4.38
C LYS A 48 -6.25 5.70 -3.60
N LEU A 49 -5.56 5.17 -2.59
CA LEU A 49 -4.63 5.94 -1.75
C LEU A 49 -3.49 6.56 -2.57
N SER A 50 -2.98 5.86 -3.58
CA SER A 50 -1.92 6.39 -4.45
C SER A 50 -2.40 7.56 -5.30
N CYS A 51 -3.65 7.52 -5.76
CA CYS A 51 -4.22 8.54 -6.64
C CYS A 51 -4.79 9.75 -5.88
N THR A 52 -5.45 9.52 -4.74
CA THR A 52 -6.20 10.55 -4.01
C THR A 52 -5.58 10.94 -2.67
N GLY A 53 -4.72 10.10 -2.10
CA GLY A 53 -4.23 10.28 -0.73
C GLY A 53 -5.25 9.91 0.36
N GLU A 54 -6.46 9.49 -0.01
CA GLU A 54 -7.49 9.08 0.95
C GLU A 54 -7.27 7.66 1.46
N LEU A 55 -7.44 7.48 2.76
CA LEU A 55 -7.45 6.17 3.40
C LEU A 55 -8.75 5.39 3.10
N PRO A 56 -8.73 4.05 3.22
CA PRO A 56 -9.94 3.25 3.13
C PRO A 56 -11.01 3.66 4.15
N PRO A 57 -12.30 3.47 3.84
CA PRO A 57 -13.35 3.58 4.85
C PRO A 57 -13.07 2.58 5.97
N ASN A 58 -13.25 2.99 7.22
CA ASN A 58 -12.96 2.18 8.42
C ASN A 58 -11.47 1.88 8.66
N ALA A 59 -10.55 2.65 8.06
CA ALA A 59 -9.12 2.51 8.32
C ALA A 59 -8.69 2.87 9.76
N LEU A 60 -9.61 3.26 10.65
CA LEU A 60 -9.35 3.75 12.02
C LEU A 60 -8.14 4.70 12.03
N SER A 61 -8.21 5.84 11.34
CA SER A 61 -7.10 6.79 11.19
C SER A 61 -5.79 6.20 10.62
N GLY A 62 -5.88 5.13 9.81
CA GLY A 62 -4.75 4.49 9.13
C GLY A 62 -4.20 3.24 9.84
N HIS A 63 -4.69 2.93 11.04
CA HIS A 63 -4.23 1.79 11.85
C HIS A 63 -4.43 0.43 11.16
N SER A 64 -5.58 0.19 10.53
CA SER A 64 -5.88 -1.11 9.91
C SER A 64 -5.29 -1.28 8.51
N PHE A 65 -4.63 -0.23 7.97
CA PHE A 65 -4.05 -0.25 6.64
C PHE A 65 -2.57 -0.66 6.62
N ILE A 66 -1.85 -0.44 7.73
CA ILE A 66 -0.49 -0.94 7.95
C ILE A 66 -0.55 -2.23 8.76
N HIS A 67 0.40 -3.13 8.52
CA HIS A 67 0.55 -4.31 9.34
C HIS A 67 0.78 -3.93 10.81
N ASP A 68 0.05 -4.57 11.71
CA ASP A 68 0.10 -4.27 13.14
C ASP A 68 1.49 -4.61 13.72
N PRO A 69 2.21 -3.63 14.32
CA PRO A 69 3.52 -3.87 14.93
C PRO A 69 3.47 -4.92 16.05
N LYS A 70 2.36 -5.06 16.78
CA LYS A 70 2.19 -6.10 17.80
C LYS A 70 2.23 -7.51 17.21
N VAL A 71 1.62 -7.69 16.03
CA VAL A 71 1.62 -8.98 15.31
C VAL A 71 3.01 -9.29 14.76
N ALA A 72 3.76 -8.26 14.37
CA ALA A 72 5.13 -8.40 13.91
C ALA A 72 6.16 -8.60 15.05
N GLY A 73 5.77 -8.36 16.31
CA GLY A 73 6.71 -8.31 17.43
C GLY A 73 7.67 -7.12 17.35
N GLU A 74 7.28 -6.04 16.67
CA GLU A 74 8.08 -4.83 16.47
C GLU A 74 7.47 -3.65 17.24
N THR A 75 8.28 -2.64 17.57
CA THR A 75 7.76 -1.37 18.11
C THR A 75 7.12 -0.50 17.02
N GLU A 76 7.54 -0.68 15.78
CA GLU A 76 7.17 0.18 14.67
C GLU A 76 7.08 -0.61 13.35
N THR A 77 6.07 -0.32 12.53
CA THR A 77 5.89 -0.90 11.21
C THR A 77 5.79 0.18 10.15
N LYS A 78 6.64 0.10 9.12
CA LYS A 78 6.66 1.01 7.95
C LYS A 78 6.05 0.37 6.71
N GLY A 79 5.06 1.04 6.13
CA GLY A 79 4.44 0.69 4.86
C GLY A 79 4.86 1.64 3.74
N GLN A 80 4.96 1.14 2.51
CA GLN A 80 5.16 1.99 1.35
C GLN A 80 4.42 1.47 0.12
N ILE A 81 3.77 2.38 -0.59
CA ILE A 81 3.14 2.11 -1.89
C ILE A 81 3.84 2.95 -2.94
N LYS A 82 4.24 2.33 -4.04
CA LYS A 82 4.78 3.00 -5.23
C LYS A 82 3.91 2.66 -6.43
N LEU A 83 3.30 3.66 -7.03
CA LEU A 83 2.50 3.53 -8.24
C LEU A 83 3.24 4.19 -9.41
N ARG A 84 3.67 3.39 -10.38
CA ARG A 84 4.20 3.88 -11.65
C ARG A 84 3.07 4.00 -12.67
N PHE A 85 2.97 5.16 -13.29
CA PHE A 85 2.06 5.43 -14.39
C PHE A 85 2.78 6.18 -15.51
N LYS A 86 2.27 6.04 -16.73
CA LYS A 86 2.71 6.79 -17.90
C LYS A 86 1.72 7.95 -18.11
N THR A 87 2.24 9.17 -18.23
CA THR A 87 1.42 10.36 -18.48
C THR A 87 0.96 10.43 -19.94
N ALA A 88 0.01 11.31 -20.24
CA ALA A 88 -0.40 11.58 -21.62
C ALA A 88 0.77 12.05 -22.52
N ALA A 89 1.79 12.70 -21.93
CA ALA A 89 3.02 13.10 -22.61
C ALA A 89 4.05 11.96 -22.78
N GLY A 90 3.67 10.72 -22.43
CA GLY A 90 4.52 9.54 -22.58
C GLY A 90 5.61 9.36 -21.52
N LYS A 91 5.69 10.24 -20.51
CA LYS A 91 6.69 10.18 -19.44
C LYS A 91 6.25 9.23 -18.32
N TYR A 92 7.19 8.50 -17.74
CA TYR A 92 6.95 7.70 -16.54
C TYR A 92 7.03 8.56 -15.29
N VAL A 93 6.04 8.44 -14.42
CA VAL A 93 5.97 9.10 -13.12
C VAL A 93 5.71 8.04 -12.05
N VAL A 94 6.31 8.22 -10.88
CA VAL A 94 6.10 7.36 -9.72
C VAL A 94 5.46 8.19 -8.61
N CYS A 95 4.22 7.85 -8.24
CA CYS A 95 3.63 8.32 -7.00
C CYS A 95 4.08 7.41 -5.86
N MET A 96 4.51 8.00 -4.75
CA MET A 96 4.94 7.27 -3.56
C MET A 96 4.17 7.77 -2.35
N ARG A 97 3.62 6.83 -1.56
CA ARG A 97 2.98 7.08 -0.27
C ARG A 97 3.68 6.25 0.78
N SER A 98 4.17 6.89 1.83
CA SER A 98 4.85 6.19 2.92
C SER A 98 4.03 6.38 4.19
N SER A 99 3.87 5.31 4.95
CA SER A 99 3.12 5.34 6.18
C SER A 99 3.86 4.59 7.27
N GLN A 100 3.63 4.96 8.52
CA GLN A 100 4.26 4.40 9.70
C GLN A 100 3.20 4.19 10.78
N LEU A 101 3.30 3.06 11.47
CA LEU A 101 2.47 2.74 12.63
C LEU A 101 3.40 2.38 13.80
N THR A 102 3.31 3.14 14.88
CA THR A 102 4.16 2.98 16.07
C THR A 102 3.30 2.53 17.25
N GLN A 103 3.74 1.49 17.95
CA GLN A 103 3.17 1.11 19.23
C GLN A 103 3.79 1.96 20.34
N LYS A 104 2.97 2.78 21.01
CA LYS A 104 3.32 3.44 22.28
C LYS A 104 2.72 2.64 23.44
N ALA A 105 3.11 3.00 24.67
CA ALA A 105 2.69 2.31 25.90
C ALA A 105 1.16 2.12 26.01
N SER A 106 0.38 3.13 25.64
CA SER A 106 -1.09 3.13 25.79
C SER A 106 -1.87 3.24 24.49
N LYS A 107 -1.21 3.53 23.36
CA LYS A 107 -1.90 3.76 22.08
C LYS A 107 -1.04 3.40 20.88
N MET A 108 -1.71 3.21 19.75
CA MET A 108 -1.08 3.15 18.45
C MET A 108 -1.04 4.56 17.85
N GLU A 109 0.02 4.90 17.13
CA GLU A 109 0.16 6.19 16.47
C GLU A 109 0.48 5.98 14.98
N TYR A 110 -0.40 6.49 14.11
CA TYR A 110 -0.23 6.43 12.66
C TYR A 110 0.35 7.76 12.15
N LYS A 111 1.30 7.67 11.21
CA LYS A 111 1.89 8.81 10.50
C LYS A 111 1.92 8.53 9.00
N ALA A 112 1.45 9.49 8.20
CA ALA A 112 1.58 9.48 6.73
C ALA A 112 2.60 10.54 6.29
N ASN A 113 3.49 10.17 5.37
CA ASN A 113 4.49 11.04 4.74
C ASN A 113 4.35 11.00 3.21
#